data_AF-A0A7J4VTR0-F1
#
_entry.id   AF-A0A7J4VTR0-F1
#
_cell.length_a   1.000
_cell.length_b   1.000
_cell.length_c   1.000
_cell.angle_alpha   90.00
_cell.angle_beta   90.00
_cell.angle_gamma   90.00
#
_symmetry.space_group_name_H-M   'P 1'
#
loop_
_entity.id
_entity.type
_entity.pdbx_description
1 polymer ?
#
loop_
_entity_poly.entity_id
_entity_poly.type
_entity_poly.pdbx_seq_one_letter_code
_entity_poly.pdbx_strand_id
1 'polypeptide(L)'
;MAGAQTDFMRMVRRNKLVGMWAAEKLSLPSENAKAYSDELAKGTFDIERNDILQIIRRDFDAAGVVQSDDQILAIMTESWLEAGGDAANSDASDAALVHIARTLMG
;
A
#
# COMPACT_ATOMS: atom_id res chain seq x y z
N MET A 1 -11.78 9.19 -23.37
CA MET A 1 -10.58 8.44 -22.93
C MET A 1 -9.95 9.08 -21.67
N ALA A 2 -10.74 9.54 -20.68
CA ALA A 2 -10.20 10.18 -19.46
C ALA A 2 -10.09 9.23 -18.25
N GLY A 3 -10.77 8.07 -18.27
CA GLY A 3 -10.78 7.11 -17.15
C GLY A 3 -9.44 6.40 -16.95
N ALA A 4 -8.84 5.86 -18.02
CA ALA A 4 -7.63 5.03 -17.93
C ALA A 4 -6.41 5.76 -17.32
N GLN A 5 -6.26 7.07 -17.54
CA GLN A 5 -5.19 7.85 -16.92
C GLN A 5 -5.44 8.03 -15.41
N THR A 6 -6.69 8.26 -15.01
CA THR A 6 -7.08 8.40 -13.60
C THR A 6 -6.93 7.08 -12.84
N ASP A 7 -7.34 5.96 -13.43
CA ASP A 7 -7.15 4.63 -12.85
C ASP A 7 -5.67 4.28 -12.69
N PHE A 8 -4.85 4.64 -13.69
CA PHE A 8 -3.40 4.44 -13.61
C PHE A 8 -2.78 5.23 -12.45
N MET A 9 -3.09 6.52 -12.32
CA MET A 9 -2.58 7.34 -11.21
C MET A 9 -3.10 6.85 -9.85
N ARG A 10 -4.33 6.31 -9.80
CA ARG A 10 -4.88 5.67 -8.61
C ARG A 10 -4.12 4.39 -8.25
N MET A 11 -3.75 3.56 -9.22
CA MET A 11 -2.91 2.37 -8.98
C MET A 11 -1.54 2.74 -8.41
N VAL A 12 -0.89 3.78 -8.96
CA VAL A 12 0.38 4.28 -8.43
C VAL A 12 0.25 4.71 -6.96
N ARG A 13 -0.82 5.44 -6.62
CA ARG A 13 -1.10 5.86 -5.23
C ARG A 13 -1.40 4.67 -4.32
N ARG A 14 -2.24 3.73 -4.76
CA ARG A 14 -2.53 2.49 -4.02
C ARG A 14 -1.23 1.74 -3.72
N ASN A 15 -0.39 1.51 -4.72
CA ASN A 15 0.88 0.79 -4.54
C ASN A 15 1.82 1.51 -3.59
N LYS A 16 1.80 2.84 -3.61
CA LYS A 16 2.52 3.65 -2.65
C LYS A 16 2.03 3.35 -1.22
N LEU A 17 0.74 3.56 -0.93
CA LEU A 17 0.13 3.30 0.38
C LEU A 17 0.41 1.87 0.90
N VAL A 18 0.15 0.86 0.07
CA VAL A 18 0.40 -0.55 0.40
C VAL A 18 1.89 -0.77 0.71
N GLY A 19 2.80 -0.16 -0.05
CA GLY A 19 4.23 -0.27 0.17
C GLY A 19 4.70 0.33 1.50
N MET A 20 4.12 1.45 1.94
CA MET A 20 4.43 2.00 3.28
C MET A 20 3.99 1.04 4.37
N TRP A 21 2.76 0.52 4.27
CA TRP A 21 2.24 -0.44 5.23
C TRP A 21 3.14 -1.69 5.32
N ALA A 22 3.53 -2.25 4.16
CA ALA A 22 4.40 -3.42 4.12
C ALA A 22 5.78 -3.11 4.72
N ALA A 23 6.36 -1.95 4.41
CA ALA A 23 7.62 -1.52 4.99
C ALA A 23 7.58 -1.37 6.52
N GLU A 24 6.47 -0.86 7.08
CA GLU A 24 6.26 -0.82 8.54
C GLU A 24 6.27 -2.24 9.14
N LYS A 25 5.58 -3.19 8.49
CA LYS A 25 5.57 -4.59 8.94
C LYS A 25 6.94 -5.25 8.87
N LEU A 26 7.72 -4.91 7.86
CA LEU A 26 9.12 -5.31 7.69
C LEU A 26 10.08 -4.58 8.66
N SER A 27 9.59 -3.63 9.45
CA SER A 27 10.41 -2.81 10.36
C SER A 27 11.54 -2.08 9.63
N LEU A 28 11.30 -1.64 8.40
CA LEU A 28 12.28 -0.88 7.64
C LEU A 28 12.44 0.54 8.22
N PRO A 29 13.67 1.08 8.29
CA PRO A 29 13.86 2.48 8.67
C PRO A 29 13.21 3.42 7.63
N SER A 30 12.83 4.63 8.04
CA SER A 30 12.00 5.54 7.23
C SER A 30 12.52 5.80 5.81
N GLU A 31 13.84 5.87 5.62
CA GLU A 31 14.45 6.03 4.29
C GLU A 31 14.23 4.80 3.39
N ASN A 32 14.40 3.60 3.95
CA ASN A 32 14.20 2.33 3.25
C ASN A 32 12.71 2.06 3.03
N ALA A 33 11.85 2.46 3.97
CA ALA A 33 10.40 2.33 3.83
C ALA A 33 9.87 3.16 2.66
N LYS A 34 10.35 4.41 2.53
CA LYS A 34 10.03 5.27 1.40
C LYS A 34 10.55 4.70 0.09
N ALA A 35 11.80 4.22 0.08
CA ALA A 35 12.39 3.61 -1.12
C ALA A 35 11.59 2.38 -1.58
N TYR A 36 11.29 1.47 -0.65
CA TYR A 36 10.48 0.26 -0.90
C TYR A 36 9.13 0.59 -1.53
N SER A 37 8.41 1.56 -0.95
CA SER A 37 7.13 1.99 -1.47
C SER A 37 7.23 2.66 -2.84
N ASP A 38 8.21 3.53 -3.05
CA ASP A 38 8.44 4.17 -4.34
C ASP A 38 8.80 3.13 -5.42
N GLU A 39 9.48 2.04 -5.07
CA GLU A 39 9.72 0.91 -5.99
C GLU A 39 8.42 0.18 -6.37
N LEU A 40 7.54 -0.11 -5.42
CA LEU A 40 6.23 -0.72 -5.72
C LEU A 40 5.35 0.20 -6.58
N ALA A 41 5.40 1.51 -6.33
CA ALA A 41 4.69 2.50 -7.14
C ALA A 41 5.23 2.54 -8.58
N LYS A 42 6.55 2.48 -8.77
CA LYS A 42 7.19 2.35 -10.09
C LYS A 42 6.86 1.02 -10.78
N GLY A 43 6.67 -0.05 -10.00
CA GLY A 43 6.26 -1.36 -10.50
C GLY A 43 4.92 -1.33 -11.27
N THR A 44 4.07 -0.33 -11.06
CA THR A 44 2.81 -0.15 -11.82
C THR A 44 3.03 -0.05 -13.34
N PHE A 45 4.20 0.41 -13.78
CA PHE A 45 4.54 0.55 -15.20
C PHE A 45 5.11 -0.74 -15.82
N ASP A 46 5.37 -1.76 -14.99
CA ASP A 46 6.05 -2.99 -15.37
C ASP A 46 5.12 -4.18 -15.11
N ILE A 47 4.75 -4.88 -16.17
CA ILE A 47 3.80 -6.01 -16.12
C ILE A 47 4.31 -7.12 -15.17
N GLU A 48 5.62 -7.33 -15.10
CA GLU A 48 6.22 -8.38 -14.25
C GLU A 48 6.24 -7.97 -12.77
N ARG A 49 6.26 -6.67 -12.48
CA ARG A 49 6.29 -6.12 -11.11
C ARG A 49 4.92 -5.64 -10.61
N ASN A 50 3.87 -5.83 -11.40
CA ASN A 50 2.52 -5.39 -11.04
C ASN A 50 1.81 -6.36 -10.07
N ASP A 51 2.37 -7.54 -9.83
CA ASP A 51 1.84 -8.49 -8.84
C ASP A 51 2.32 -8.12 -7.42
N ILE A 52 1.69 -7.08 -6.87
CA ILE A 52 2.01 -6.53 -5.54
C ILE A 52 1.78 -7.55 -4.42
N LEU A 53 0.77 -8.42 -4.55
CA LEU A 53 0.50 -9.47 -3.56
C LEU A 53 1.69 -10.44 -3.48
N GLN A 54 2.15 -10.96 -4.61
CA GLN A 54 3.27 -11.91 -4.64
C GLN A 54 4.57 -11.29 -4.14
N ILE A 55 4.84 -10.02 -4.47
CA ILE A 55 6.03 -9.30 -4.00
C ILE A 55 6.02 -9.20 -2.47
N ILE A 56 4.94 -8.65 -1.90
CA ILE A 56 4.83 -8.47 -0.45
C ILE A 56 4.85 -9.82 0.27
N ARG A 57 4.16 -10.83 -0.27
CA ARG A 57 4.13 -12.16 0.32
C ARG A 57 5.54 -12.75 0.42
N ARG A 58 6.32 -12.65 -0.66
CA ARG A 58 7.72 -13.09 -0.70
C ARG A 58 8.58 -12.35 0.33
N ASP A 59 8.44 -11.04 0.42
CA ASP A 59 9.24 -10.22 1.35
C ASP A 59 8.88 -10.54 2.81
N PHE A 60 7.60 -10.73 3.09
CA PHE A 60 7.12 -11.13 4.41
C PHE A 60 7.59 -12.53 4.80
N ASP A 61 7.53 -13.50 3.88
CA ASP A 61 8.05 -14.85 4.12
C ASP A 61 9.56 -14.83 4.40
N ALA A 62 10.32 -14.00 3.66
CA ALA A 62 11.76 -13.84 3.88
C ALA A 62 12.09 -13.18 5.24
N ALA A 63 11.22 -12.27 5.71
CA ALA A 63 11.39 -11.56 6.98
C ALA A 63 10.71 -12.26 8.19
N GLY A 64 9.97 -13.35 7.96
CA GLY A 64 9.19 -14.02 9.01
C GLY A 64 7.97 -13.23 9.50
N VAL A 65 7.47 -12.30 8.69
CA VAL A 65 6.26 -11.51 9.01
C VAL A 65 5.02 -12.35 8.73
N VAL A 66 4.20 -12.57 9.76
CA VAL A 66 2.95 -13.34 9.64
C VAL A 66 1.81 -12.42 9.23
N GLN A 67 1.44 -12.47 7.95
CA GLN A 67 0.21 -11.92 7.38
C GLN A 67 -0.32 -12.89 6.33
N SER A 68 -1.62 -13.17 6.34
CA SER A 68 -2.26 -14.00 5.31
C SER A 68 -2.47 -13.22 4.01
N ASP A 69 -2.64 -13.94 2.91
CA ASP A 69 -2.96 -13.35 1.61
C ASP A 69 -4.26 -12.52 1.68
N ASP A 70 -5.27 -12.99 2.42
CA ASP A 70 -6.52 -12.25 2.65
C ASP A 70 -6.29 -10.91 3.37
N GLN A 71 -5.37 -10.87 4.35
CA GLN A 71 -5.01 -9.63 5.04
C GLN A 71 -4.31 -8.65 4.10
N ILE A 72 -3.38 -9.14 3.27
CA ILE A 72 -2.69 -8.29 2.27
C ILE A 72 -3.70 -7.75 1.25
N LEU A 73 -4.61 -8.59 0.76
CA LEU A 73 -5.67 -8.20 -0.18
C LEU A 73 -6.66 -7.19 0.42
N ALA A 74 -6.98 -7.32 1.71
CA ALA A 74 -7.80 -6.35 2.41
C ALA A 74 -7.13 -4.96 2.43
N ILE A 75 -5.83 -4.89 2.73
CA ILE A 75 -5.06 -3.64 2.70
C ILE A 75 -4.97 -3.06 1.29
N MET A 76 -4.79 -3.88 0.27
CA MET A 76 -4.81 -3.42 -1.12
C MET A 76 -6.17 -2.82 -1.52
N THR A 77 -7.26 -3.40 -1.01
CA THR A 77 -8.63 -2.93 -1.25
C THR A 77 -8.89 -1.60 -0.52
N GLU A 78 -8.51 -1.52 0.75
CA GLU A 78 -8.58 -0.29 1.56
C GLU A 78 -7.78 0.84 0.92
N SER A 79 -6.52 0.57 0.56
CA SER A 79 -5.63 1.53 -0.12
C SER A 79 -6.17 1.98 -1.47
N TRP A 80 -6.93 1.13 -2.17
CA TRP A 80 -7.57 1.51 -3.43
C TRP A 80 -8.72 2.49 -3.20
N LEU A 81 -9.53 2.27 -2.15
CA LEU A 81 -10.59 3.19 -1.75
C LEU A 81 -10.00 4.55 -1.38
N GLU A 82 -8.96 4.56 -0.54
CA GLU A 82 -8.25 5.77 -0.12
C GLU A 82 -7.63 6.52 -1.30
N ALA A 83 -6.98 5.81 -2.22
CA ALA A 83 -6.38 6.41 -3.42
C ALA A 83 -7.40 7.09 -4.35
N GLY A 84 -8.69 6.72 -4.25
CA GLY A 84 -9.78 7.34 -4.98
C GLY A 84 -10.52 8.45 -4.24
N GLY A 85 -10.24 8.64 -2.94
CA GLY A 85 -10.71 9.79 -2.19
C GLY A 85 -10.04 11.07 -2.70
N ASP A 86 -10.79 12.17 -2.76
CA ASP A 86 -10.23 13.47 -3.10
C ASP A 86 -9.12 13.84 -2.11
N ALA A 87 -7.90 14.01 -2.62
CA ALA A 87 -6.72 14.48 -1.90
C ALA A 87 -6.86 15.90 -1.28
N ALA A 88 -8.07 16.47 -1.28
CA ALA A 88 -8.38 17.80 -0.80
C ALA A 88 -8.72 17.86 0.70
N ASN A 89 -8.80 16.74 1.43
CA ASN A 89 -9.28 16.73 2.83
C ASN A 89 -8.43 15.95 3.86
N SER A 90 -7.18 15.57 3.55
CA SER A 90 -6.46 14.57 4.37
C SER A 90 -5.04 14.95 4.81
N ASP A 91 -4.80 16.19 5.26
CA ASP A 91 -3.54 16.49 5.97
C ASP A 91 -3.67 16.40 7.50
N ALA A 92 -4.85 16.07 8.05
CA ALA A 92 -5.05 15.99 9.51
C ALA A 92 -5.93 14.85 10.05
N SER A 93 -6.63 14.07 9.21
CA SER A 93 -7.69 13.16 9.70
C SER A 93 -7.46 11.66 9.42
N ASP A 94 -6.72 11.26 8.37
CA ASP A 94 -6.62 9.83 7.99
C ASP A 94 -5.69 9.01 8.90
N ALA A 95 -4.57 9.59 9.33
CA ALA A 95 -3.65 8.88 10.24
C ALA A 95 -4.30 8.55 11.59
N ALA A 96 -5.22 9.39 12.07
CA ALA A 96 -5.93 9.18 13.33
C ALA A 96 -7.02 8.10 13.21
N LEU A 97 -7.72 8.03 12.08
CA LEU A 97 -8.78 7.03 11.86
C LEU A 97 -8.23 5.63 11.62
N VAL A 98 -7.13 5.50 10.87
CA VAL A 98 -6.46 4.20 10.65
C VAL A 98 -5.91 3.65 11.97
N HIS A 99 -5.42 4.52 12.88
CA HIS A 99 -4.96 4.08 14.20
C HIS A 99 -6.11 3.62 15.12
N ILE A 100 -7.27 4.30 15.07
CA ILE A 100 -8.45 3.89 15.84
C ILE A 100 -9.01 2.57 15.31
N ALA A 101 -9.16 2.41 14.00
CA ALA A 101 -9.65 1.17 13.39
C ALA A 101 -8.71 -0.03 13.68
N ARG A 102 -7.40 0.19 13.63
CA ARG A 102 -6.39 -0.82 13.97
C ARG A 102 -6.41 -1.24 15.43
N THR A 103 -6.81 -0.36 16.35
CA THR A 103 -6.92 -0.66 17.79
C THR A 103 -8.21 -1.42 18.12
N LEU A 104 -9.26 -1.30 17.30
CA LEU A 104 -10.54 -1.98 17.49
C LEU A 104 -10.60 -3.39 16.88
N MET A 105 -9.68 -3.72 15.96
CA MET A 105 -9.56 -5.05 15.34
C MET A 105 -8.43 -5.92 15.94
N GLY A 106 -7.86 -5.50 17.09
CA GLY A 106 -6.87 -6.25 17.85
C GLY A 106 -7.48 -7.06 19.00
#